data_AF-A0A4R5VHW5-F1
#
_entry.id   AF-A0A4R5VHW5-F1
#
_cell.length_a   1.000
_cell.length_b   1.000
_cell.length_c   1.000
_cell.angle_alpha   90.00
_cell.angle_beta   90.00
_cell.angle_gamma   90.00
#
_symmetry.space_group_name_H-M   'P 1'
#
loop_
_entity.id
_entity.type
_entity.pdbx_description
1 polymer ?
#
loop_
_entity_poly.entity_id
_entity_poly.type
_entity_poly.pdbx_seq_one_letter_code
_entity_poly.pdbx_strand_id
1 'polypeptide(L)'
;MKKSSPKLPLTSEEKLILRRCKVKLSEIADMDVSSISKCLKSSFERAKYLRALAQFQSIPSIGPKLAQWVTELGFYSLEEIKNEDGANLTDKLEELFGYWEDPCVEDSLRCIVYHANYPDSDKSWWYFTDERKQYREQFGYPATRPTTPWCEKKPKDE
;
A
#
# COMPACT_ATOMS: atom_id res chain seq x y z
N MET A 1 12.77 -14.11 -8.61
CA MET A 1 11.87 -14.56 -7.52
C MET A 1 10.46 -14.75 -8.07
N LYS A 2 9.68 -15.72 -7.58
CA LYS A 2 8.30 -15.94 -8.01
C LYS A 2 7.44 -14.81 -7.44
N LYS A 3 6.93 -13.89 -8.29
CA LYS A 3 6.03 -12.82 -7.84
C LYS A 3 4.81 -13.44 -7.16
N SER A 4 4.51 -13.00 -5.93
CA SER A 4 3.32 -13.46 -5.21
C SER A 4 2.06 -12.96 -5.93
N SER A 5 0.99 -13.76 -5.89
CA SER A 5 -0.30 -13.30 -6.42
C SER A 5 -0.92 -12.30 -5.44
N PRO A 6 -1.19 -11.04 -5.85
CA PRO A 6 -1.76 -10.04 -4.97
C PRO A 6 -3.20 -10.41 -4.58
N LYS A 7 -3.60 -9.99 -3.38
CA LYS A 7 -4.99 -10.06 -2.93
C LYS A 7 -5.70 -8.81 -3.39
N LEU A 8 -6.43 -8.91 -4.50
CA LEU A 8 -7.18 -7.81 -5.09
C LEU A 8 -8.68 -7.93 -4.78
N PRO A 9 -9.37 -6.82 -4.49
CA PRO A 9 -10.81 -6.81 -4.18
C PRO A 9 -11.65 -6.93 -5.46
N LEU A 10 -11.45 -8.01 -6.23
CA LEU A 10 -12.11 -8.27 -7.50
C LEU A 10 -13.51 -8.85 -7.31
N THR A 11 -14.46 -8.38 -8.10
CA THR A 11 -15.79 -8.99 -8.20
C THR A 11 -15.71 -10.38 -8.84
N SER A 12 -16.74 -11.20 -8.67
CA SER A 12 -16.83 -12.51 -9.32
C SER A 12 -16.78 -12.39 -10.85
N GLU A 13 -17.34 -11.32 -11.41
CA GLU A 13 -17.31 -11.03 -12.85
C GLU A 13 -15.90 -10.65 -13.32
N GLU A 14 -15.22 -9.73 -12.62
CA GLU A 14 -13.84 -9.33 -12.94
C GLU A 14 -12.90 -10.55 -12.93
N LYS A 15 -13.06 -11.47 -11.96
CA LYS A 15 -12.29 -12.73 -11.89
C LYS A 15 -12.52 -13.62 -13.13
N LEU A 16 -13.77 -13.74 -13.60
CA LEU A 16 -14.09 -14.52 -14.80
C LEU A 16 -13.50 -13.88 -16.06
N ILE A 17 -13.55 -12.56 -16.16
CA ILE A 17 -13.01 -11.81 -17.29
C ILE A 17 -11.49 -11.96 -17.38
N LEU A 18 -10.75 -11.81 -16.27
CA LEU A 18 -9.29 -12.02 -16.24
C LEU A 18 -8.90 -13.42 -16.72
N ARG A 19 -9.62 -14.46 -16.28
CA ARG A 19 -9.42 -15.84 -16.74
C ARG A 19 -9.61 -15.98 -18.26
N ARG A 20 -10.65 -15.34 -18.82
CA ARG A 20 -10.90 -15.33 -20.28
C ARG A 20 -9.82 -14.58 -21.06
N CYS A 21 -9.33 -13.45 -20.53
CA CYS A 21 -8.19 -12.72 -21.08
C CYS A 21 -6.85 -13.46 -20.91
N LYS A 22 -6.80 -14.57 -20.15
CA LYS A 22 -5.58 -15.28 -19.75
C LYS A 22 -4.57 -14.41 -18.97
N VAL A 23 -5.07 -13.40 -18.26
CA VAL A 23 -4.25 -12.51 -17.42
C VAL A 23 -4.14 -13.10 -16.02
N LYS A 24 -2.91 -13.24 -15.52
CA LYS A 24 -2.66 -13.67 -14.13
C LYS A 24 -2.66 -12.47 -13.20
N LEU A 25 -3.09 -12.69 -11.95
CA LEU A 25 -3.05 -11.63 -10.93
C LEU A 25 -1.64 -11.07 -10.69
N SER A 26 -0.61 -11.92 -10.78
CA SER A 26 0.79 -11.54 -10.64
C SER A 26 1.30 -10.61 -11.74
N GLU A 27 0.60 -10.51 -12.87
CA GLU A 27 0.99 -9.68 -14.02
C GLU A 27 0.39 -8.27 -13.93
N ILE A 28 -0.67 -8.08 -13.13
CA ILE A 28 -1.44 -6.82 -13.05
C ILE A 28 -0.55 -5.63 -12.66
N ALA A 29 0.43 -5.83 -11.78
CA ALA A 29 1.35 -4.77 -11.34
C ALA A 29 2.18 -4.19 -12.49
N ASP A 30 2.49 -5.00 -13.50
CA ASP A 30 3.37 -4.64 -14.62
C ASP A 30 2.59 -4.19 -15.87
N MET A 31 1.26 -4.34 -15.87
CA MET A 31 0.41 -3.98 -17.00
C MET A 31 0.10 -2.47 -17.03
N ASP A 32 -0.13 -1.96 -18.24
CA ASP A 32 -0.69 -0.62 -18.42
C ASP A 32 -2.14 -0.54 -17.94
N VAL A 33 -2.50 0.59 -17.33
CA VAL A 33 -3.86 0.85 -16.85
C VAL A 33 -4.90 0.72 -17.97
N SER A 34 -4.57 1.19 -19.18
CA SER A 34 -5.45 1.09 -20.35
C SER A 34 -5.70 -0.36 -20.78
N SER A 35 -4.70 -1.23 -20.68
CA SER A 35 -4.79 -2.66 -20.97
C SER A 35 -5.65 -3.39 -19.94
N ILE A 36 -5.50 -3.06 -18.66
CA ILE A 36 -6.33 -3.59 -17.57
C ILE A 36 -7.78 -3.16 -17.76
N SER A 37 -8.04 -1.87 -18.00
CA SER A 37 -9.38 -1.32 -18.23
C SER A 37 -10.06 -1.99 -19.43
N LYS A 38 -9.34 -2.16 -20.55
CA LYS A 38 -9.85 -2.87 -21.74
C LYS A 38 -10.18 -4.33 -21.46
N CYS A 39 -9.29 -5.07 -20.78
CA CYS A 39 -9.57 -6.46 -20.46
C CYS A 39 -10.78 -6.57 -19.53
N LEU A 40 -10.78 -5.85 -18.41
CA LEU A 40 -11.84 -5.90 -17.40
C LEU A 40 -13.16 -5.26 -17.84
N LYS A 41 -13.15 -4.50 -18.94
CA LYS A 41 -14.27 -3.64 -19.35
C LYS A 41 -14.70 -2.69 -18.22
N SER A 42 -13.73 -2.19 -17.47
CA SER A 42 -13.94 -1.34 -16.29
C SER A 42 -13.48 0.09 -16.55
N SER A 43 -13.84 1.01 -15.64
CA SER A 43 -13.36 2.39 -15.70
C SER A 43 -11.84 2.46 -15.57
N PHE A 44 -11.26 3.54 -16.09
CA PHE A 44 -9.82 3.81 -15.94
C PHE A 44 -9.42 3.87 -14.45
N GLU A 45 -10.23 4.50 -13.61
CA GLU A 45 -9.99 4.58 -12.16
C GLU A 45 -10.00 3.21 -11.48
N ARG A 46 -10.94 2.33 -11.85
CA ARG A 46 -10.98 0.97 -11.30
C ARG A 46 -9.74 0.18 -11.69
N ALA A 47 -9.30 0.30 -12.94
CA ALA A 47 -8.07 -0.32 -13.41
C ALA A 47 -6.83 0.25 -12.73
N LYS A 48 -6.76 1.58 -12.54
CA LYS A 48 -5.68 2.28 -11.85
C LYS A 48 -5.56 1.81 -10.39
N TYR A 49 -6.69 1.74 -9.69
CA TYR A 49 -6.76 1.22 -8.32
C TYR A 49 -6.27 -0.23 -8.20
N LEU A 50 -6.76 -1.13 -9.05
CA LEU A 50 -6.33 -2.54 -9.02
C LEU A 50 -4.83 -2.71 -9.32
N ARG A 51 -4.30 -1.91 -10.25
CA ARG A 51 -2.87 -1.88 -10.55
C ARG A 51 -2.05 -1.39 -9.35
N ALA A 52 -2.47 -0.29 -8.72
CA ALA A 52 -1.81 0.26 -7.55
C ALA A 52 -1.73 -0.77 -6.41
N LEU A 53 -2.86 -1.41 -6.09
CA LEU A 53 -2.90 -2.47 -5.08
C LEU A 53 -1.96 -3.64 -5.41
N ALA A 54 -1.90 -4.04 -6.68
CA ALA A 54 -0.99 -5.10 -7.12
C ALA A 54 0.48 -4.68 -7.00
N GLN A 55 0.79 -3.42 -7.33
CA GLN A 55 2.15 -2.88 -7.29
C GLN A 55 2.66 -2.79 -5.85
N PHE A 56 1.88 -2.24 -4.91
CA PHE A 56 2.32 -2.16 -3.51
C PHE A 56 2.43 -3.55 -2.86
N GLN A 57 1.53 -4.48 -3.18
CA GLN A 57 1.62 -5.88 -2.68
C GLN A 57 2.76 -6.70 -3.32
N SER A 58 3.45 -6.16 -4.33
CA SER A 58 4.65 -6.81 -4.87
C SER A 58 5.87 -6.66 -3.94
N ILE A 59 5.82 -5.69 -3.02
CA ILE A 59 6.85 -5.44 -2.02
C ILE A 59 6.79 -6.52 -0.92
N PRO A 60 7.93 -7.10 -0.50
CA PRO A 60 7.96 -8.06 0.60
C PRO A 60 7.25 -7.53 1.84
N SER A 61 6.48 -8.39 2.51
CA SER A 61 5.75 -8.10 3.75
C SER A 61 4.62 -7.05 3.66
N ILE A 62 4.34 -6.47 2.49
CA ILE A 62 3.25 -5.50 2.30
C ILE A 62 1.95 -6.22 1.92
N GLY A 63 0.95 -6.10 2.79
CA GLY A 63 -0.36 -6.71 2.63
C GLY A 63 -1.39 -5.82 1.91
N PRO A 64 -2.57 -6.38 1.57
CA PRO A 64 -3.63 -5.65 0.87
C PRO A 64 -4.17 -4.44 1.64
N LYS A 65 -4.24 -4.53 2.98
CA LYS A 65 -4.74 -3.45 3.84
C LYS A 65 -3.88 -2.20 3.72
N LEU A 66 -2.55 -2.37 3.81
CA LEU A 66 -1.63 -1.26 3.67
C LEU A 66 -1.59 -0.72 2.24
N ALA A 67 -1.65 -1.60 1.25
CA ALA A 67 -1.75 -1.17 -0.15
C ALA A 67 -3.00 -0.30 -0.39
N GLN A 68 -4.13 -0.65 0.24
CA GLN A 68 -5.35 0.15 0.18
C GLN A 68 -5.16 1.51 0.87
N TRP A 69 -4.57 1.55 2.06
CA TRP A 69 -4.32 2.81 2.77
C TRP A 69 -3.42 3.77 1.99
N VAL A 70 -2.40 3.26 1.31
CA VAL A 70 -1.56 4.09 0.43
C VAL A 70 -2.36 4.67 -0.74
N THR A 71 -3.32 3.93 -1.28
CA THR A 71 -4.24 4.47 -2.29
C THR A 71 -5.26 5.47 -1.73
N GLU A 72 -5.69 5.31 -0.47
CA GLU A 72 -6.54 6.28 0.23
C GLU A 72 -5.81 7.60 0.51
N LEU A 73 -4.49 7.55 0.71
CA LEU A 73 -3.61 8.72 0.74
C LEU A 73 -3.42 9.38 -0.65
N GLY A 74 -3.95 8.78 -1.72
CA GLY A 74 -3.90 9.33 -3.07
C GLY A 74 -2.75 8.84 -3.95
N PHE A 75 -1.98 7.84 -3.49
CA PHE A 75 -0.87 7.28 -4.27
C PHE A 75 -1.29 5.98 -4.98
N TYR A 76 -1.09 5.94 -6.30
CA TYR A 76 -1.50 4.86 -7.18
C TYR A 76 -0.32 4.19 -7.90
N SER A 77 0.92 4.56 -7.58
CA SER A 77 2.11 3.88 -8.06
C SER A 77 3.34 4.10 -7.19
N LEU A 78 4.36 3.25 -7.35
CA LEU A 78 5.67 3.46 -6.71
C LEU A 78 6.34 4.77 -7.17
N GLU A 79 6.14 5.17 -8.42
CA GLU A 79 6.72 6.40 -8.95
C GLU A 79 6.15 7.64 -8.25
N GLU A 80 4.86 7.63 -7.91
CA GLU A 80 4.20 8.74 -7.21
C GLU A 80 4.64 8.88 -5.75
N ILE A 81 5.01 7.78 -5.08
CA ILE A 81 5.35 7.79 -3.64
C ILE A 81 6.87 7.90 -3.37
N LYS A 82 7.73 7.78 -4.39
CA LYS A 82 9.18 7.63 -4.20
C LYS A 82 9.88 8.79 -3.46
N ASN A 83 9.31 9.99 -3.51
CA ASN A 83 9.87 11.18 -2.88
C ASN A 83 9.19 11.54 -1.54
N GLU A 84 8.25 10.73 -1.09
CA GLU A 84 7.60 10.92 0.20
C GLU A 84 8.49 10.46 1.35
N ASP A 85 8.17 10.90 2.56
CA ASP A 85 8.81 10.44 3.79
C ASP A 85 7.86 9.56 4.59
N GLY A 86 8.37 8.45 5.14
CA GLY A 86 7.55 7.47 5.85
C GLY A 86 6.91 8.00 7.14
N ALA A 87 7.56 8.92 7.85
CA ALA A 87 6.95 9.57 9.01
C ALA A 87 5.84 10.53 8.58
N ASN A 88 6.10 11.36 7.57
CA ASN A 88 5.08 12.27 7.02
C ASN A 88 3.86 11.52 6.46
N LEU A 89 4.06 10.39 5.79
CA LEU A 89 2.97 9.54 5.32
C LEU A 89 2.14 8.97 6.48
N THR A 90 2.81 8.60 7.57
CA THR A 90 2.14 8.09 8.77
C THR A 90 1.30 9.18 9.41
N ASP A 91 1.87 10.38 9.56
CA ASP A 91 1.19 11.52 10.17
C ASP A 91 -0.06 11.88 9.34
N LYS A 92 0.06 11.94 8.00
CA LYS A 92 -1.09 12.14 7.08
C LYS A 92 -2.14 11.03 7.20
N LEU A 93 -1.73 9.78 7.36
CA LEU A 93 -2.63 8.63 7.45
C LEU A 93 -3.44 8.65 8.75
N GLU A 94 -2.78 8.93 9.86
CA GLU A 94 -3.44 9.02 11.16
C GLU A 94 -4.40 10.21 11.21
N GLU A 95 -4.04 11.35 10.62
CA GLU A 95 -4.95 12.49 10.43
C GLU A 95 -6.18 12.12 9.59
N LEU A 96 -5.99 11.41 8.47
CA LEU A 96 -7.09 10.92 7.63
C LEU A 96 -8.05 9.98 8.40
N PHE A 97 -7.51 9.13 9.27
CA PHE A 97 -8.28 8.18 10.06
C PHE A 97 -8.92 8.78 11.31
N GLY A 98 -8.35 9.87 11.84
CA GLY A 98 -8.76 10.45 13.11
C GLY A 98 -8.37 9.60 14.34
N TYR A 99 -7.44 8.66 14.17
CA TYR A 99 -6.85 7.84 15.23
C TYR A 99 -5.42 7.44 14.85
N TRP A 100 -4.58 7.13 15.84
CA TRP A 100 -3.20 6.73 15.59
C TRP A 100 -3.07 5.22 15.42
N GLU A 101 -2.19 4.79 14.52
CA GLU A 101 -2.00 3.38 14.12
C GLU A 101 -0.86 2.69 14.87
N ASP A 102 -0.83 1.36 14.80
CA ASP A 102 0.29 0.60 15.34
C ASP A 102 1.62 1.08 14.71
N PRO A 103 2.71 1.24 15.48
CA PRO A 103 3.98 1.76 14.95
C PRO A 103 4.57 0.95 13.78
N CYS A 104 4.21 -0.33 13.61
CA CYS A 104 4.66 -1.11 12.44
C CYS A 104 4.08 -0.59 11.11
N VAL A 105 3.03 0.23 11.14
CA VAL A 105 2.48 0.88 9.95
C VAL A 105 3.48 1.88 9.37
N GLU A 106 4.14 2.68 10.22
CA GLU A 106 5.20 3.58 9.75
C GLU A 106 6.40 2.83 9.18
N ASP A 107 6.83 1.74 9.82
CA ASP A 107 7.89 0.87 9.30
C ASP A 107 7.55 0.35 7.89
N SER A 108 6.27 0.04 7.68
CA SER A 108 5.79 -0.44 6.38
C SER A 108 5.68 0.67 5.33
N LEU A 109 5.31 1.90 5.72
CA LEU A 109 5.31 3.06 4.82
C LEU A 109 6.74 3.44 4.41
N ARG A 110 7.70 3.44 5.35
CA ARG A 110 9.13 3.60 5.06
C ARG A 110 9.62 2.53 4.06
N CYS A 111 9.20 1.28 4.27
CA CYS A 111 9.51 0.18 3.35
C CYS A 111 8.98 0.42 1.92
N ILE A 112 7.74 0.91 1.78
CA ILE A 112 7.15 1.22 0.47
C ILE A 112 7.96 2.32 -0.25
N VAL A 113 8.27 3.42 0.43
CA VAL A 113 9.11 4.50 -0.11
C VAL A 113 10.50 3.99 -0.49
N TYR A 114 11.09 3.13 0.34
CA TYR A 114 12.39 2.53 0.05
C TYR A 114 12.35 1.70 -1.23
N HIS A 115 11.37 0.80 -1.37
CA HIS A 115 11.23 -0.04 -2.57
C HIS A 115 10.88 0.76 -3.83
N ALA A 116 10.24 1.92 -3.69
CA ALA A 116 10.06 2.84 -4.82
C ALA A 116 11.38 3.39 -5.37
N ASN A 117 12.42 3.50 -4.54
CA ASN A 117 13.76 3.92 -4.95
C ASN A 117 14.72 2.74 -5.21
N TYR A 118 14.44 1.57 -4.62
CA TYR A 118 15.27 0.37 -4.70
C TYR A 118 14.41 -0.87 -5.03
N PRO A 119 13.89 -0.98 -6.26
CA PRO A 119 12.88 -2.00 -6.62
C PRO A 119 13.39 -3.45 -6.55
N ASP A 120 14.71 -3.66 -6.58
CA ASP A 120 15.34 -4.99 -6.48
C ASP A 120 15.68 -5.41 -5.04
N SER A 121 15.35 -4.56 -4.06
CA SER A 121 15.55 -4.86 -2.64
C SER A 121 14.72 -6.06 -2.18
N ASP A 122 15.22 -6.81 -1.20
CA ASP A 122 14.51 -7.89 -0.53
C ASP A 122 14.04 -7.50 0.89
N LYS A 123 14.30 -6.25 1.31
CA LYS A 123 13.95 -5.77 2.65
C LYS A 123 12.44 -5.83 2.90
N SER A 124 12.10 -6.33 4.08
CA SER A 124 10.75 -6.26 4.64
C SER A 124 10.60 -5.07 5.59
N TRP A 125 9.37 -4.76 6.02
CA TRP A 125 9.09 -3.58 6.85
C TRP A 125 9.91 -3.54 8.16
N TRP A 126 10.18 -4.68 8.79
CA TRP A 126 10.90 -4.73 10.07
C TRP A 126 12.36 -4.27 9.99
N TYR A 127 12.94 -4.13 8.79
CA TYR A 127 14.25 -3.52 8.62
C TYR A 127 14.28 -2.02 8.95
N PHE A 128 13.11 -1.36 8.96
CA PHE A 128 12.99 0.09 9.19
C PHE A 128 12.64 0.44 10.63
N THR A 129 12.47 -0.55 11.51
CA THR A 129 12.07 -0.34 12.91
C THR A 129 13.06 0.48 13.71
N ASP A 130 14.36 0.24 13.55
CA ASP A 130 15.39 0.98 14.29
C ASP A 130 15.52 2.42 13.79
N GLU A 131 15.45 2.62 12.48
CA GLU A 131 15.41 3.96 11.85
C GLU A 131 14.20 4.77 12.35
N ARG A 132 13.01 4.17 12.36
CA ARG A 132 11.80 4.81 12.91
C ARG A 132 11.99 5.20 14.36
N LYS A 133 12.50 4.29 15.20
CA LYS A 133 12.69 4.56 16.64
C LYS A 133 13.61 5.77 16.85
N GLN A 134 14.75 5.80 16.17
CA GLN A 134 15.70 6.93 16.23
C GLN A 134 15.03 8.23 15.79
N TYR A 135 14.30 8.20 14.68
CA TYR A 135 13.56 9.37 14.18
C TYR A 135 12.53 9.87 15.20
N ARG A 136 11.70 8.98 15.75
CA ARG A 136 10.64 9.36 16.70
C ARG A 136 11.18 9.74 18.08
N GLU A 137 12.35 9.25 18.48
CA GLU A 137 13.06 9.73 19.66
C GLU A 137 13.55 11.18 19.47
N GLN A 138 14.07 11.50 18.30
CA GLN A 138 14.61 12.82 18.00
C GLN A 138 13.53 13.88 17.72
N PHE A 139 12.49 13.53 16.96
CA PHE A 139 11.51 14.49 16.43
C PHE A 139 10.11 14.32 17.02
N GLY A 140 9.83 13.20 17.67
CA GLY A 140 8.50 12.90 18.21
C GLY A 140 7.42 12.75 17.13
N TYR A 141 6.19 13.01 17.55
CA TYR A 141 5.00 13.05 16.69
C TYR A 141 4.48 14.48 16.60
N PRO A 142 3.80 14.86 15.50
CA PRO A 142 3.25 16.20 15.36
C PRO A 142 2.15 16.46 16.40
N ALA A 143 1.95 17.74 16.74
CA ALA A 143 0.91 18.15 17.67
C ALA A 143 -0.52 17.87 17.15
N THR A 144 -0.68 17.68 15.84
CA THR A 144 -1.94 17.32 15.18
C THR A 144 -2.27 15.84 15.28
N ARG A 145 -1.35 14.99 15.79
CA ARG A 145 -1.58 13.56 15.90
C ARG A 145 -2.84 13.27 16.74
N PRO A 146 -3.76 12.43 16.26
CA PRO A 146 -4.91 12.02 17.05
C PRO A 146 -4.51 11.37 18.38
N THR A 147 -5.35 11.50 19.40
CA THR A 147 -5.09 10.89 20.72
C THR A 147 -5.65 9.48 20.85
N THR A 148 -6.69 9.15 20.07
CA THR A 148 -7.34 7.83 20.13
C THR A 148 -6.49 6.78 19.43
N PRO A 149 -6.20 5.62 20.07
CA PRO A 149 -5.52 4.51 19.43
C PRO A 149 -6.40 3.75 18.46
N TRP A 150 -5.79 3.12 17.46
CA TRP A 150 -6.45 2.24 16.49
C TRP A 150 -7.26 1.11 17.14
N CYS A 151 -6.81 0.58 18.29
CA CYS A 151 -7.46 -0.54 18.96
C CYS A 151 -8.80 -0.18 19.61
N GLU A 152 -9.08 1.11 19.84
CA GLU A 152 -10.38 1.59 20.32
C GLU A 152 -11.38 1.81 19.16
N LYS A 153 -10.88 2.00 17.94
CA LYS A 153 -11.70 2.27 16.74
C LYS A 153 -11.97 1.05 15.89
N LYS A 154 -11.06 0.07 15.89
CA LYS A 154 -11.24 -1.17 15.16
C LYS A 154 -11.89 -2.20 16.09
N PRO A 155 -13.15 -2.62 15.85
CA PRO A 155 -13.72 -3.73 16.62
C PRO A 155 -12.82 -4.96 16.48
N LYS A 156 -12.75 -5.76 17.54
CA LYS A 156 -11.82 -6.89 17.65
C LYS A 156 -12.09 -8.02 16.65
N ASP A 157 -13.19 -8.00 15.91
CA ASP A 157 -13.58 -9.07 15.00
C ASP A 157 -14.34 -8.51 13.78
N GLU A 158 -13.69 -8.51 12.60
CA GLU A 158 -14.29 -8.61 11.26
C GLU A 158 -13.34 -9.37 10.32
#